data_AF-A0A2D6YP42-F1
#
_entry.id   AF-A0A2D6YP42-F1
#
_cell.length_a   1.000
_cell.length_b   1.000
_cell.length_c   1.000
_cell.angle_alpha   90.00
_cell.angle_beta   90.00
_cell.angle_gamma   90.00
#
_symmetry.space_group_name_H-M   'P 1'
#
loop_
_entity.id
_entity.type
_entity.pdbx_description
1 polymer ?
#
loop_
_entity_poly.entity_id
_entity_poly.type
_entity_poly.pdbx_seq_one_letter_code
_entity_poly.pdbx_strand_id
1 'polypeptide(L)'
;MTDPLTDSLRWAIAIGAEPERSTADWLAIELAPGTGNAVAAICDPVPDSAEDLERLRLLKLGFKTLRLGGEDSTDRRLAARYYAATLAAGLVRHGVWISRQRTDRIVEALRSLAEDEAMNDRLRAVASTAIAIASERVVENDAGTDPKD
;
A
#
# COMPACT_ATOMS: atom_id res chain seq x y z
N MET A 1 -13.97 24.91 13.61
CA MET A 1 -13.44 24.92 12.23
C MET A 1 -11.96 24.66 12.37
N THR A 2 -11.55 23.38 12.34
CA THR A 2 -10.15 22.99 12.44
C THR A 2 -9.43 23.38 11.16
N ASP A 3 -8.19 23.86 11.30
CA ASP A 3 -7.33 24.27 10.20
C ASP A 3 -7.04 23.05 9.29
N PRO A 4 -7.19 23.13 7.96
CA PRO A 4 -6.89 22.03 7.03
C PRO A 4 -5.47 21.47 7.18
N LEU A 5 -4.50 22.29 7.60
CA LEU A 5 -3.15 21.83 7.94
C LEU A 5 -3.12 20.93 9.19
N THR A 6 -4.02 21.17 10.14
CA THR A 6 -4.15 20.35 11.35
C THR A 6 -4.78 18.99 11.03
N ASP A 7 -5.71 18.92 10.08
CA ASP A 7 -6.26 17.65 9.64
C ASP A 7 -5.21 16.82 8.86
N SER A 8 -4.48 17.43 7.92
CA SER A 8 -3.39 16.74 7.18
C SER A 8 -2.17 16.34 8.02
N LEU A 9 -2.04 16.84 9.25
CA LEU A 9 -0.94 16.55 10.17
C LEU A 9 -1.39 15.77 11.43
N ARG A 10 -2.62 15.24 11.47
CA ARG A 10 -3.09 14.44 12.62
C ARG A 10 -2.16 13.30 12.96
N TRP A 11 -1.60 12.63 11.95
CA TRP A 11 -0.66 11.53 12.13
C TRP A 11 0.60 11.96 12.90
N ALA A 12 1.16 13.14 12.61
CA ALA A 12 2.37 13.64 13.25
C ALA A 12 2.16 14.01 14.73
N ILE A 13 0.93 14.44 15.07
CA ILE A 13 0.52 14.75 16.45
C ILE A 13 0.19 13.45 17.22
N ALA A 14 -0.37 12.44 16.54
CA ALA A 14 -0.83 11.20 17.15
C ALA A 14 0.27 10.15 17.42
N ILE A 15 1.45 10.27 16.78
CA ILE A 15 2.61 9.40 17.07
C ILE A 15 2.99 9.42 18.57
N GLY A 16 2.70 10.52 19.28
CA GLY A 16 2.93 10.62 20.73
C GLY A 16 1.82 10.03 21.61
N ALA A 17 0.65 9.68 21.06
CA ALA A 17 -0.55 9.31 21.82
C ALA A 17 -0.91 7.81 21.77
N GLU A 18 -0.50 7.09 20.72
CA GLU A 18 -0.68 5.64 20.57
C GLU A 18 0.63 4.98 20.10
N PRO A 19 1.64 4.83 20.99
CA PRO A 19 2.99 4.35 20.62
C PRO A 19 3.01 2.90 20.13
N GLU A 20 1.98 2.12 20.42
CA GLU A 20 1.78 0.76 19.90
C GLU A 20 1.37 0.71 18.42
N ARG A 21 0.91 1.82 17.84
CA ARG A 21 0.46 1.89 16.45
C ARG A 21 1.61 2.32 15.53
N SER A 22 1.83 1.56 14.47
CA SER A 22 2.92 1.84 13.52
C SER A 22 2.68 3.14 12.74
N THR A 23 3.75 3.83 12.37
CA THR A 23 3.68 5.02 11.48
C THR A 23 2.97 4.70 10.15
N ALA A 24 3.11 3.46 9.68
CA ALA A 24 2.47 2.99 8.46
C ALA A 24 0.94 2.88 8.60
N ASP A 25 0.43 2.50 9.76
CA ASP A 25 -1.02 2.46 10.03
C ASP A 25 -1.60 3.87 10.08
N TRP A 26 -0.90 4.81 10.73
CA TRP A 26 -1.32 6.21 10.76
C TRP A 26 -1.41 6.82 9.36
N LEU A 27 -0.38 6.59 8.54
CA LEU A 27 -0.38 7.02 7.15
C LEU A 27 -1.56 6.40 6.36
N ALA A 28 -1.85 5.12 6.57
CA ALA A 28 -2.94 4.45 5.87
C ALA A 28 -4.32 5.01 6.26
N ILE A 29 -4.53 5.30 7.55
CA ILE A 29 -5.77 5.90 8.05
C ILE A 29 -5.98 7.30 7.44
N GLU A 30 -4.92 8.09 7.32
CA GLU A 30 -4.98 9.42 6.72
C GLU A 30 -5.33 9.36 5.22
N LEU A 31 -4.70 8.44 4.49
CA LEU A 31 -4.89 8.30 3.04
C LEU A 31 -6.16 7.54 2.66
N ALA A 32 -6.70 6.72 3.57
CA ALA A 32 -7.95 5.99 3.40
C ALA A 32 -8.81 6.12 4.67
N PRO A 33 -9.49 7.28 4.84
CA PRO A 33 -10.32 7.53 6.01
C PRO A 33 -11.40 6.45 6.21
N GLY A 34 -11.65 6.08 7.46
CA GLY A 34 -12.61 5.04 7.83
C GLY A 34 -12.03 3.62 7.86
N THR A 35 -10.78 3.45 7.45
CA THR A 35 -10.03 2.19 7.67
C THR A 35 -9.36 2.22 9.05
N GLY A 36 -9.24 1.06 9.69
CA GLY A 36 -8.67 0.98 11.06
C GLY A 36 -7.16 0.81 11.11
N ASN A 37 -6.53 0.38 10.02
CA ASN A 37 -5.10 0.11 9.88
C ASN A 37 -4.71 -0.08 8.40
N ALA A 38 -3.41 -0.23 8.13
CA ALA A 38 -2.89 -0.43 6.78
C ALA A 38 -3.39 -1.71 6.11
N VAL A 39 -3.56 -2.81 6.87
CA VAL A 39 -4.08 -4.07 6.32
C VAL A 39 -5.49 -3.89 5.77
N ALA A 40 -6.38 -3.27 6.56
CA ALA A 40 -7.74 -2.96 6.12
C ALA A 40 -7.74 -2.00 4.93
N ALA A 41 -6.92 -0.95 4.98
CA ALA A 41 -6.78 -0.01 3.87
C ALA A 41 -6.34 -0.68 2.57
N ILE A 42 -5.46 -1.66 2.61
CA ILE A 42 -5.01 -2.36 1.41
C ILE A 42 -6.04 -3.40 0.95
N CYS A 43 -6.50 -4.25 1.87
CA CYS A 43 -7.26 -5.45 1.53
C CYS A 43 -8.75 -5.20 1.29
N ASP A 44 -9.35 -4.23 1.97
CA ASP A 44 -10.80 -3.98 1.85
C ASP A 44 -11.09 -3.02 0.69
N PRO A 45 -11.87 -3.44 -0.33
CA PRO A 45 -12.26 -2.56 -1.42
C PRO A 45 -13.33 -1.56 -0.98
N VAL A 46 -13.35 -0.38 -1.61
CA VAL A 46 -14.51 0.51 -1.55
C VAL A 46 -15.48 0.22 -2.71
N PRO A 47 -16.79 0.54 -2.58
CA PRO A 47 -17.80 0.14 -3.56
C PRO A 47 -17.59 0.72 -4.95
N ASP A 48 -17.08 1.96 -5.04
CA ASP A 48 -16.78 2.60 -6.32
C ASP A 48 -15.39 2.17 -6.81
N SER A 49 -15.33 1.56 -8.00
CA SER A 49 -14.09 1.01 -8.56
C SER A 49 -13.06 2.09 -8.89
N ALA A 50 -13.47 3.27 -9.34
CA ALA A 50 -12.55 4.33 -9.70
C ALA A 50 -11.97 4.98 -8.44
N GLU A 51 -12.81 5.19 -7.43
CA GLU A 51 -12.39 5.65 -6.10
C GLU A 51 -11.44 4.65 -5.44
N ASP A 52 -11.71 3.34 -5.55
CA ASP A 52 -10.84 2.32 -4.99
C ASP A 52 -9.45 2.30 -5.65
N LEU A 53 -9.39 2.45 -6.97
CA LEU A 53 -8.13 2.51 -7.70
C LEU A 53 -7.33 3.76 -7.31
N GLU A 54 -7.96 4.92 -7.21
CA GLU A 54 -7.29 6.16 -6.81
C GLU A 54 -6.77 6.08 -5.38
N ARG A 55 -7.57 5.52 -4.47
CA ARG A 55 -7.16 5.25 -3.09
C ARG A 55 -5.93 4.34 -3.02
N LEU A 56 -5.88 3.29 -3.83
CA LEU A 56 -4.69 2.43 -3.93
C LEU A 56 -3.46 3.17 -4.48
N ARG A 57 -3.63 4.08 -5.44
CA ARG A 57 -2.53 4.93 -5.94
C ARG A 57 -2.00 5.84 -4.83
N LEU A 58 -2.87 6.44 -4.02
CA LEU A 58 -2.49 7.26 -2.87
C LEU A 58 -1.73 6.44 -1.82
N LEU A 59 -2.26 5.28 -1.42
CA LEU A 59 -1.59 4.37 -0.47
C LEU A 59 -0.21 3.95 -0.98
N LYS A 60 -0.10 3.62 -2.27
CA LYS A 60 1.17 3.28 -2.91
C LYS A 60 2.19 4.42 -2.78
N LEU A 61 1.78 5.66 -3.07
CA LEU A 61 2.65 6.84 -2.96
C LEU A 61 3.09 7.07 -1.51
N GLY A 62 2.17 6.95 -0.56
CA GLY A 62 2.45 7.04 0.86
C GLY A 62 3.50 6.01 1.30
N PHE A 63 3.26 4.72 1.04
CA PHE A 63 4.19 3.66 1.45
C PHE A 63 5.53 3.74 0.72
N LYS A 64 5.56 4.21 -0.53
CA LYS A 64 6.83 4.52 -1.23
C LYS A 64 7.61 5.60 -0.48
N THR A 65 6.95 6.67 -0.06
CA THR A 65 7.57 7.76 0.70
C THR A 65 8.12 7.26 2.02
N LEU A 66 7.33 6.51 2.79
CA LEU A 66 7.77 5.94 4.07
C LEU A 66 8.91 4.92 3.90
N ARG A 67 8.88 4.10 2.85
CA ARG A 67 9.95 3.16 2.52
C ARG A 67 11.28 3.86 2.24
N LEU A 68 11.25 4.99 1.54
CA LEU A 68 12.46 5.73 1.14
C LEU A 68 12.95 6.68 2.23
N GLY A 69 12.04 7.26 3.01
CA GLY A 69 12.34 8.30 4.01
C GLY A 69 12.26 7.86 5.47
N GLY A 70 11.81 6.64 5.77
CA GLY A 70 11.68 6.16 7.15
C GLY A 70 13.03 6.09 7.86
N GLU A 71 13.08 6.54 9.12
CA GLU A 71 14.32 6.61 9.90
C GLU A 71 14.79 5.21 10.34
N ASP A 72 13.87 4.35 10.79
CA ASP A 72 14.17 2.97 11.17
C ASP A 72 14.08 2.00 9.97
N SER A 73 15.02 1.07 9.93
CA SER A 73 15.03 -0.09 9.05
C SER A 73 13.78 -0.97 9.16
N THR A 74 13.20 -1.09 10.35
CA THR A 74 11.97 -1.86 10.59
C THR A 74 10.79 -1.22 9.84
N ASP A 75 10.60 0.08 10.01
CA ASP A 75 9.54 0.84 9.34
C ASP A 75 9.71 0.85 7.83
N ARG A 76 10.95 1.03 7.33
CA ARG A 76 11.23 0.95 5.89
C ARG A 76 10.89 -0.43 5.32
N ARG A 77 11.18 -1.51 6.05
CA ARG A 77 10.84 -2.88 5.63
C ARG A 77 9.34 -3.08 5.61
N LEU A 78 8.63 -2.68 6.66
CA LEU A 78 7.17 -2.79 6.74
C LEU A 78 6.50 -1.98 5.62
N ALA A 79 6.93 -0.74 5.39
CA ALA A 79 6.46 0.10 4.30
C ALA A 79 6.73 -0.53 2.92
N ALA A 80 7.86 -1.23 2.74
CA ALA A 80 8.12 -1.96 1.50
C ALA A 80 7.15 -3.13 1.29
N ARG A 81 6.74 -3.83 2.36
CA ARG A 81 5.74 -4.89 2.30
C ARG A 81 4.34 -4.35 2.00
N TYR A 82 3.95 -3.27 2.64
CA TYR A 82 2.68 -2.59 2.33
C TYR A 82 2.66 -2.03 0.91
N TYR A 83 3.75 -1.42 0.44
CA TYR A 83 3.89 -1.00 -0.95
C TYR A 83 3.62 -2.18 -1.91
N ALA A 84 4.28 -3.32 -1.71
CA ALA A 84 4.08 -4.51 -2.53
C ALA A 84 2.63 -5.02 -2.47
N ALA A 85 2.03 -5.08 -1.28
CA ALA A 85 0.64 -5.50 -1.10
C ALA A 85 -0.36 -4.56 -1.80
N THR A 86 -0.11 -3.25 -1.81
CA THR A 86 -0.93 -2.27 -2.53
C THR A 86 -0.86 -2.49 -4.04
N LEU A 87 0.33 -2.82 -4.59
CA LEU A 87 0.46 -3.19 -6.00
C LEU A 87 -0.34 -4.48 -6.31
N ALA A 88 -0.27 -5.48 -5.43
CA ALA A 88 -1.06 -6.70 -5.57
C ALA A 88 -2.57 -6.43 -5.57
N ALA A 89 -3.05 -5.57 -4.66
CA ALA A 89 -4.46 -5.17 -4.62
C ALA A 89 -4.90 -4.47 -5.91
N GLY A 90 -4.06 -3.60 -6.47
CA GLY A 90 -4.29 -2.97 -7.78
C GLY A 90 -4.50 -4.01 -8.89
N LEU A 91 -3.62 -5.02 -8.96
CA LEU A 91 -3.76 -6.08 -9.95
C LEU A 91 -5.01 -6.95 -9.70
N VAL A 92 -5.21 -7.41 -8.46
CA VAL A 92 -6.29 -8.36 -8.14
C VAL A 92 -7.67 -7.74 -8.36
N ARG A 93 -7.84 -6.47 -8.01
CA ARG A 93 -9.15 -5.79 -8.05
C ARG A 93 -9.40 -5.07 -9.37
N HIS A 94 -8.38 -4.46 -9.96
CA HIS A 94 -8.52 -3.60 -11.13
C HIS A 94 -7.82 -4.12 -12.39
N GLY A 95 -7.10 -5.24 -12.29
CA GLY A 95 -6.44 -5.86 -13.44
C GLY A 95 -5.22 -5.11 -13.96
N VAL A 96 -4.70 -4.12 -13.21
CA VAL A 96 -3.61 -3.24 -13.65
C VAL A 96 -2.47 -3.17 -12.65
N TRP A 97 -1.26 -2.97 -13.15
CA TRP A 97 -0.12 -2.58 -12.31
C TRP A 97 -0.15 -1.07 -12.10
N ILE A 98 -0.44 -0.64 -10.87
CA ILE A 98 -0.37 0.78 -10.47
C ILE A 98 1.08 1.27 -10.27
N SER A 99 2.07 0.67 -10.93
CA SER A 99 3.50 0.99 -10.84
C SER A 99 4.13 0.94 -12.23
N ARG A 100 5.21 1.70 -12.44
CA ARG A 100 6.02 1.62 -13.67
C ARG A 100 7.20 0.66 -13.53
N GLN A 101 7.38 0.06 -12.35
CA GLN A 101 8.38 -0.98 -12.15
C GLN A 101 8.14 -2.14 -13.12
N ARG A 102 9.24 -2.77 -13.53
CA ARG A 102 9.14 -3.96 -14.37
C ARG A 102 8.37 -5.06 -13.64
N THR A 103 7.48 -5.74 -14.36
CA THR A 103 6.62 -6.79 -13.81
C THR A 103 7.41 -7.88 -13.09
N ASP A 104 8.58 -8.29 -13.60
CA ASP A 104 9.44 -9.28 -12.94
C ASP A 104 9.92 -8.83 -11.54
N ARG A 105 10.22 -7.54 -11.38
CA ARG A 105 10.61 -6.96 -10.09
C ARG A 105 9.45 -6.88 -9.12
N ILE A 106 8.25 -6.55 -9.62
CA ILE A 106 7.03 -6.52 -8.81
C ILE A 106 6.73 -7.94 -8.32
N VAL A 107 6.70 -8.93 -9.23
CA VAL A 107 6.41 -10.33 -8.90
C VAL A 107 7.40 -10.88 -7.87
N GLU A 108 8.68 -10.54 -7.96
CA GLU A 108 9.68 -10.95 -6.95
C GLU A 108 9.38 -10.37 -5.57
N ALA A 109 9.00 -9.08 -5.50
CA ALA A 109 8.57 -8.47 -4.24
C ALA A 109 7.30 -9.12 -3.69
N LEU A 110 6.36 -9.51 -4.56
CA LEU A 110 5.15 -10.23 -4.15
C LEU A 110 5.43 -11.63 -3.61
N ARG A 111 6.38 -12.37 -4.20
CA ARG A 111 6.80 -13.69 -3.68
C ARG A 111 7.39 -13.56 -2.28
N SER A 112 8.31 -12.62 -2.12
CA SER A 112 8.91 -12.31 -0.81
C SER A 112 7.86 -11.87 0.23
N LEU A 113 6.77 -11.22 -0.19
CA LEU A 113 5.63 -10.90 0.66
C LEU A 113 4.80 -12.14 1.02
N ALA A 114 4.45 -12.98 0.04
CA ALA A 114 3.64 -14.18 0.26
C ALA A 114 4.31 -15.19 1.22
N GLU A 115 5.63 -15.31 1.12
CA GLU A 115 6.44 -16.25 1.93
C GLU A 115 6.77 -15.73 3.35
N ASP A 116 6.51 -14.45 3.64
CA ASP A 116 6.86 -13.86 4.93
C ASP A 116 5.78 -14.12 5.99
N GLU A 117 6.03 -15.14 6.82
CA GLU A 117 5.13 -15.57 7.89
C GLU A 117 4.93 -14.52 9.01
N ALA A 118 5.77 -13.50 9.09
CA ALA A 118 5.57 -12.40 10.03
C ALA A 118 4.49 -11.40 9.54
N MET A 119 4.11 -11.47 8.27
CA MET A 119 3.09 -10.58 7.69
C MET A 119 1.68 -11.14 7.88
N ASN A 120 0.71 -10.23 7.96
CA ASN A 120 -0.70 -10.59 8.05
C ASN A 120 -1.14 -11.49 6.87
N ASP A 121 -1.88 -12.56 7.18
CA ASP A 121 -2.31 -13.56 6.19
C ASP A 121 -3.11 -12.96 5.03
N ARG A 122 -3.87 -11.88 5.25
CA ARG A 122 -4.64 -11.21 4.20
C ARG A 122 -3.70 -10.55 3.17
N LEU A 123 -2.57 -10.00 3.61
CA LEU A 123 -1.55 -9.41 2.73
C LEU A 123 -0.81 -10.49 1.95
N ARG A 124 -0.49 -11.61 2.60
CA ARG A 124 0.13 -12.78 1.96
C ARG A 124 -0.80 -13.40 0.91
N ALA A 125 -2.08 -13.49 1.22
CA ALA A 125 -3.10 -14.02 0.31
C ALA A 125 -3.28 -13.13 -0.93
N VAL A 126 -3.42 -11.81 -0.76
CA VAL A 126 -3.55 -10.91 -1.94
C VAL A 126 -2.30 -10.95 -2.82
N ALA A 127 -1.11 -11.06 -2.24
CA ALA A 127 0.13 -11.23 -3.00
C ALA A 127 0.14 -12.55 -3.79
N SER A 128 -0.27 -13.65 -3.16
CA SER A 128 -0.35 -14.97 -3.81
C SER A 128 -1.32 -14.95 -5.01
N THR A 129 -2.49 -14.34 -4.84
CA THR A 129 -3.47 -14.17 -5.92
C THR A 129 -2.92 -13.31 -7.06
N ALA A 130 -2.24 -12.21 -6.75
CA ALA A 130 -1.62 -11.36 -7.76
C ALA A 130 -0.52 -12.09 -8.56
N ILE A 131 0.29 -12.94 -7.91
CA ILE A 131 1.30 -13.77 -8.58
C ILE A 131 0.64 -14.74 -9.57
N ALA A 132 -0.44 -15.42 -9.16
CA ALA A 132 -1.18 -16.33 -10.03
C ALA A 132 -1.69 -15.59 -11.28
N ILE A 133 -2.36 -14.44 -11.08
CA ILE A 133 -2.85 -13.59 -12.18
C ILE A 133 -1.72 -13.18 -13.13
N ALA A 134 -0.59 -12.73 -12.59
CA ALA A 134 0.55 -12.27 -13.38
C ALA A 134 1.23 -13.40 -14.17
N SER A 135 1.09 -14.66 -13.74
CA SER A 135 1.62 -15.81 -14.44
C SER A 135 0.75 -16.26 -15.63
N GLU A 136 -0.54 -15.93 -15.60
CA GLU A 136 -1.53 -16.37 -16.59
C GLU A 136 -1.70 -15.40 -17.77
N ARG A 137 -1.34 -14.13 -17.60
CA ARG A 137 -1.54 -13.10 -18.63
C ARG A 137 -0.55 -11.95 -18.55
N VAL A 138 -0.38 -11.26 -19.69
CA VAL A 138 0.29 -9.96 -19.74
C VAL A 138 -0.65 -8.93 -19.09
N VAL A 139 -0.11 -8.15 -18.17
CA VAL A 139 -0.85 -7.15 -17.38
C VAL A 139 -0.43 -5.76 -17.84
N GLU A 140 -1.41 -4.87 -17.99
CA GLU A 140 -1.17 -3.49 -18.38
C GLU A 140 -0.63 -2.67 -17.20
N ASN A 141 0.24 -1.71 -17.51
CA ASN A 141 0.75 -0.76 -16.52
C ASN A 141 -0.13 0.49 -16.54
N ASP A 142 -0.76 0.78 -15.41
CA ASP A 142 -1.45 2.04 -15.15
C ASP A 142 -0.42 3.07 -14.67
N ALA A 143 0.25 3.67 -15.66
CA ALA A 143 1.19 4.76 -15.47
C ALA A 143 0.44 6.08 -15.21
N GLY A 144 -0.36 6.15 -14.13
CA GLY A 144 -0.85 7.43 -13.60
C GLY A 144 0.29 8.45 -13.42
N THR A 145 -0.04 9.73 -13.23
CA THR A 145 0.86 10.90 -13.16
C THR A 145 1.84 10.88 -11.97
N ASP A 146 2.68 9.85 -11.86
CA ASP A 146 3.73 9.75 -10.84
C ASP A 146 5.08 10.27 -11.38
N PRO A 147 5.93 10.88 -10.54
CA PRO A 147 7.36 11.08 -10.83
C PRO A 147 8.07 9.72 -11.04
N LYS A 148 9.20 9.71 -11.76
CA LYS A 148 9.92 8.47 -12.10
C LYS A 148 10.23 7.61 -10.85
N ASP A 149 10.04 6.30 -11.00
CA ASP A 149 10.33 5.26 -10.00
C ASP A 149 11.83 5.05 -9.76
#